data_AF-A0A1W6B5G3-F1
#
_entry.id   AF-A0A1W6B5G3-F1
#
_cell.length_a   1.000
_cell.length_b   1.000
_cell.length_c   1.000
_cell.angle_alpha   90.00
_cell.angle_beta   90.00
_cell.angle_gamma   90.00
#
_symmetry.space_group_name_H-M   'P 1'
#
loop_
_entity.id
_entity.type
_entity.pdbx_description
1 polymer ?
#
loop_
_entity_poly.entity_id
_entity_poly.type
_entity_poly.pdbx_seq_one_letter_code
_entity_poly.pdbx_strand_id
1 'polypeptide(L)'
;MALQGKFVINDADFSPLMFYGVGTFMAFSGAGPYRNHGACAMIPKKGPVPDGKYWIVARPAGGPRSKAITWVKDAFNSLYSDNTVSHSEWFALYRDDSIIDDYTWIESVRRGAFRLHPGTLSEGCITLAHVTDFMAIRNALLRTHTVPVRNTGLQAFGIIDVIHSGAKDCL
;
A
#
# COMPACT_ATOMS: atom_id res chain seq x y z
N MET A 1 4.95 -20.30 4.49
CA MET A 1 3.61 -19.67 4.42
C MET A 1 3.80 -18.20 4.11
N ALA A 2 2.90 -17.57 3.34
CA ALA A 2 2.99 -16.14 3.04
C ALA A 2 2.84 -15.29 4.30
N LEU A 3 3.57 -14.17 4.36
CA LEU A 3 3.62 -13.33 5.55
C LEU A 3 2.27 -12.63 5.76
N GLN A 4 1.74 -12.69 6.97
CA GLN A 4 0.47 -12.07 7.31
C GLN A 4 0.72 -10.73 8.00
N GLY A 5 0.02 -9.69 7.55
CA GLY A 5 0.09 -8.35 8.10
C GLY A 5 -1.29 -7.78 8.40
N LYS A 6 -1.31 -6.78 9.27
CA LYS A 6 -2.52 -6.07 9.69
C LYS A 6 -2.22 -4.58 9.83
N PHE A 7 -2.99 -3.74 9.17
CA PHE A 7 -2.88 -2.28 9.28
C PHE A 7 -4.17 -1.71 9.86
N VAL A 8 -4.06 -1.03 11.00
CA VAL A 8 -5.24 -0.51 11.71
C VAL A 8 -5.29 1.00 11.60
N ILE A 9 -6.13 1.49 10.70
CA ILE A 9 -6.39 2.91 10.47
C ILE A 9 -7.29 3.43 11.59
N ASN A 10 -6.79 4.39 12.36
CA ASN A 10 -7.34 4.78 13.65
C ASN A 10 -7.31 6.31 13.93
N ASP A 11 -7.33 7.12 12.88
CA ASP A 11 -7.32 8.60 12.90
C ASP A 11 -6.10 9.26 13.56
N ALA A 12 -5.10 8.47 13.98
CA ALA A 12 -3.84 8.99 14.50
C ALA A 12 -2.91 9.43 13.35
N ASP A 13 -1.94 10.30 13.62
CA ASP A 13 -0.92 10.68 12.62
C ASP A 13 -0.16 9.46 12.07
N PHE A 14 0.07 8.47 12.92
CA PHE A 14 0.59 7.17 12.52
C PHE A 14 -0.22 6.05 13.17
N SER A 15 -0.53 5.06 12.36
CA SER A 15 -1.32 3.88 12.67
C SER A 15 -0.41 2.63 12.72
N PRO A 16 -0.71 1.64 13.57
CA PRO A 16 0.10 0.44 13.68
C PRO A 16 -0.05 -0.46 12.44
N LEU A 17 1.08 -0.78 11.81
CA LEU A 17 1.25 -1.82 10.79
C LEU A 17 2.00 -2.99 11.40
N MET A 18 1.31 -4.11 11.56
CA MET A 18 1.85 -5.32 12.16
C MET A 18 2.15 -6.36 11.08
N PHE A 19 3.25 -7.09 11.24
CA PHE A 19 3.55 -8.32 10.50
C PHE A 19 3.89 -9.43 11.49
N TYR A 20 3.13 -10.52 11.46
CA TYR A 20 3.28 -11.60 12.44
C TYR A 20 4.66 -12.26 12.30
N GLY A 21 5.40 -12.31 13.43
CA GLY A 21 6.78 -12.82 13.47
C GLY A 21 7.86 -11.84 13.00
N VAL A 22 7.50 -10.61 12.62
CA VAL A 22 8.46 -9.57 12.20
C VAL A 22 8.45 -8.40 13.17
N GLY A 23 7.27 -7.84 13.47
CA GLY A 23 7.14 -6.71 14.39
C GLY A 23 5.93 -5.82 14.11
N THR A 24 5.85 -4.74 14.87
CA THR A 24 4.88 -3.66 14.70
C THR A 24 5.62 -2.38 14.34
N PHE A 25 5.14 -1.71 13.30
CA PHE A 25 5.75 -0.52 12.71
C PHE A 25 4.73 0.62 12.68
N MET A 26 5.22 1.85 12.67
CA MET A 26 4.36 3.02 12.52
C MET A 26 4.23 3.37 11.03
N ALA A 27 3.01 3.31 10.52
CA ALA A 27 2.69 3.62 9.13
C ALA A 27 1.56 4.64 9.04
N PHE A 28 1.36 5.23 7.88
CA PHE A 28 0.22 6.10 7.62
C PHE A 28 -0.31 5.89 6.21
N SER A 29 -1.56 6.30 6.00
CA SER A 29 -2.21 6.28 4.70
C SER A 29 -3.08 7.51 4.49
N GLY A 30 -3.08 8.07 3.29
CA GLY A 30 -3.75 9.33 3.01
C GLY A 30 -2.95 10.56 3.45
N ALA A 31 -3.52 11.74 3.23
CA ALA A 31 -2.80 13.01 3.36
C ALA A 31 -3.66 14.13 3.97
N GLY A 32 -2.98 15.08 4.60
CA GLY A 32 -3.61 16.24 5.25
C GLY A 32 -4.64 15.81 6.29
N PRO A 33 -5.85 16.41 6.31
CA PRO A 33 -6.88 16.08 7.29
C PRO A 33 -7.47 14.67 7.14
N TYR A 34 -7.18 13.98 6.04
CA TYR A 34 -7.71 12.65 5.75
C TYR A 34 -6.71 11.53 6.10
N ARG A 35 -5.54 11.88 6.63
CA ARG A 35 -4.52 10.90 7.00
C ARG A 35 -5.08 9.97 8.07
N ASN A 36 -4.96 8.67 7.82
CA ASN A 36 -5.46 7.59 8.66
C ASN A 36 -6.93 7.75 9.07
N HIS A 37 -7.73 8.48 8.29
CA HIS A 37 -9.14 8.69 8.56
C HIS A 37 -9.98 7.77 7.69
N GLY A 38 -10.32 6.60 8.23
CA GLY A 38 -10.91 5.49 7.46
C GLY A 38 -12.17 5.88 6.68
N ALA A 39 -13.05 6.67 7.31
CA ALA A 39 -14.28 7.17 6.70
C ALA A 39 -14.05 8.06 5.46
N CYS A 40 -12.83 8.54 5.21
CA CYS A 40 -12.48 9.37 4.06
C CYS A 40 -11.84 8.59 2.91
N ALA A 41 -11.96 7.25 2.87
CA ALA A 41 -11.35 6.43 1.82
C ALA A 41 -11.90 6.71 0.40
N MET A 42 -13.05 7.38 0.26
CA MET A 42 -13.56 7.82 -1.04
C MET A 42 -12.85 9.09 -1.57
N ILE A 43 -12.12 9.83 -0.74
CA ILE A 43 -11.54 11.12 -1.15
C ILE A 43 -10.41 10.89 -2.18
N PRO A 44 -10.53 11.43 -3.41
CA PRO A 44 -9.52 11.24 -4.45
C PRO A 44 -8.15 11.77 -4.02
N LYS A 45 -7.10 10.96 -4.24
CA LYS A 45 -5.69 11.26 -3.95
C LYS A 45 -5.33 11.61 -2.49
N LYS A 46 -6.29 11.81 -1.59
CA LYS A 46 -6.02 12.19 -0.21
C LYS A 46 -6.56 11.21 0.82
N GLY A 47 -7.60 10.45 0.47
CA GLY A 47 -8.16 9.43 1.35
C GLY A 47 -7.17 8.30 1.61
N PRO A 48 -7.27 7.61 2.76
CA PRO A 48 -6.42 6.46 3.03
C PRO A 48 -6.72 5.28 2.09
N VAL A 49 -5.91 4.23 2.23
CA VAL A 49 -6.20 2.92 1.66
C VAL A 49 -7.54 2.41 2.20
N PRO A 50 -8.45 1.95 1.31
CA PRO A 50 -9.72 1.37 1.74
C PRO A 50 -9.52 0.15 2.63
N ASP A 51 -10.54 -0.18 3.40
CA ASP A 51 -10.55 -1.40 4.21
C ASP A 51 -10.60 -2.65 3.33
N GLY A 52 -10.14 -3.76 3.90
CA GLY A 52 -10.16 -5.06 3.25
C GLY A 52 -8.79 -5.70 3.14
N LYS A 53 -8.74 -6.78 2.36
CA LYS A 53 -7.56 -7.63 2.23
C LYS A 53 -6.76 -7.24 1.00
N TYR A 54 -5.44 -7.14 1.14
CA TYR A 54 -4.53 -6.74 0.08
C TYR A 54 -3.40 -7.75 -0.11
N TRP A 55 -3.20 -8.21 -1.33
CA TRP A 55 -2.05 -9.01 -1.73
C TRP A 55 -0.81 -8.13 -1.87
N ILE A 56 0.28 -8.52 -1.23
CA ILE A 56 1.59 -7.88 -1.40
C ILE A 56 2.31 -8.56 -2.56
N VAL A 57 2.34 -7.93 -3.72
CA VAL A 57 2.99 -8.47 -4.92
C VAL A 57 4.19 -7.61 -5.32
N ALA A 58 5.11 -8.21 -6.07
CA ALA A 58 6.17 -7.44 -6.71
C ALA A 58 5.53 -6.37 -7.60
N ARG A 59 6.10 -5.15 -7.61
CA ARG A 59 5.70 -4.15 -8.60
C ARG A 59 5.88 -4.78 -9.98
N PRO A 60 4.82 -4.87 -10.83
CA PRO A 60 5.01 -5.38 -12.18
C PRO A 60 5.98 -4.47 -12.90
N ALA A 61 7.17 -4.97 -13.22
CA ALA A 61 8.01 -4.38 -14.26
C ALA A 61 7.32 -4.73 -15.60
N GLY A 62 6.24 -4.02 -15.92
CA GLY A 62 5.33 -4.46 -16.99
C GLY A 62 6.00 -4.58 -18.37
N GLY A 63 5.34 -5.33 -19.25
CA GLY A 63 5.69 -5.43 -20.67
C GLY A 63 5.70 -4.06 -21.38
N PRO A 64 6.10 -4.01 -22.67
CA PRO A 64 6.50 -2.78 -23.37
C PRO A 64 5.49 -1.61 -23.32
N ARG A 65 4.17 -1.86 -23.27
CA ARG A 65 3.15 -0.79 -23.13
C ARG A 65 3.05 -0.20 -21.72
N SER A 66 3.34 -1.00 -20.68
CA SER A 66 3.34 -0.55 -19.28
C SER A 66 4.57 0.30 -18.96
N LYS A 67 5.69 0.11 -19.69
CA LYS A 67 6.89 0.94 -19.55
C LYS A 67 6.63 2.43 -19.79
N ALA A 68 5.72 2.78 -20.69
CA ALA A 68 5.38 4.18 -20.97
C ALA A 68 4.64 4.84 -19.79
N ILE A 69 3.70 4.13 -19.16
CA ILE A 69 2.99 4.63 -17.97
C ILE A 69 3.91 4.66 -16.75
N THR A 70 4.78 3.66 -16.62
CA THR A 70 5.81 3.58 -15.58
C THR A 70 6.82 4.73 -15.70
N TRP A 71 7.26 5.07 -16.91
CA TRP A 71 8.17 6.19 -17.14
C TRP A 71 7.52 7.55 -16.84
N VAL A 72 6.24 7.74 -17.23
CA VAL A 72 5.50 8.98 -16.93
C VAL A 72 5.23 9.13 -15.42
N LYS A 73 4.92 8.04 -14.71
CA LYS A 73 4.75 8.07 -13.24
C LYS A 73 6.08 8.22 -12.49
N ASP A 74 7.14 7.57 -12.95
CA ASP A 74 8.47 7.67 -12.34
C ASP A 74 9.07 9.08 -12.58
N ALA A 75 8.77 9.73 -13.70
CA ALA A 75 9.18 11.12 -13.98
C ALA A 75 8.39 12.18 -13.19
N PHE A 76 7.09 11.97 -12.93
CA PHE A 76 6.30 12.89 -12.09
C PHE A 76 6.66 12.77 -10.59
N ASN A 77 7.07 11.60 -10.14
CA ASN A 77 7.36 11.35 -8.72
C ASN A 77 8.83 11.59 -8.32
N SER A 78 9.77 11.71 -9.27
CA SER A 78 11.16 12.11 -8.98
C SER A 78 11.27 13.55 -8.46
N LEU A 79 10.22 14.36 -8.64
CA LEU A 79 10.11 15.72 -8.15
C LEU A 79 9.69 15.83 -6.67
N TYR A 80 9.27 14.72 -6.02
CA TYR A 80 8.62 14.76 -4.71
C TYR A 80 9.22 13.81 -3.64
N SER A 81 10.23 13.00 -3.95
CA SER A 81 10.84 12.05 -2.99
C SER A 81 12.22 12.49 -2.51
N ASP A 82 12.39 12.57 -1.19
CA ASP A 82 13.69 12.61 -0.51
C ASP A 82 14.37 11.23 -0.71
N ASN A 83 15.29 11.19 -1.68
CA ASN A 83 15.82 10.01 -2.37
C ASN A 83 16.64 9.04 -1.48
N THR A 84 15.99 8.11 -0.78
CA THR A 84 16.71 7.02 -0.07
C THR A 84 16.35 5.60 -0.53
N VAL A 85 15.20 5.38 -1.17
CA VAL A 85 14.78 4.05 -1.67
C VAL A 85 14.14 4.16 -3.05
N SER A 86 14.60 3.34 -4.01
CA SER A 86 14.05 3.37 -5.36
C SER A 86 12.61 2.87 -5.41
N HIS A 87 11.75 3.47 -6.24
CA HIS A 87 10.36 3.02 -6.43
C HIS A 87 10.26 1.59 -6.99
N SER A 88 11.33 1.08 -7.60
CA SER A 88 11.42 -0.31 -8.04
C SER A 88 11.44 -1.30 -6.87
N GLU A 89 11.80 -0.85 -5.67
CA GLU A 89 11.87 -1.66 -4.46
C GLU A 89 10.55 -1.72 -3.69
N TRP A 90 9.57 -0.89 -4.06
CA TRP A 90 8.25 -0.86 -3.44
C TRP A 90 7.41 -2.06 -3.85
N PHE A 91 6.48 -2.46 -2.98
CA PHE A 91 5.50 -3.49 -3.30
C PHE A 91 4.18 -2.89 -3.77
N ALA A 92 3.50 -3.58 -4.68
CA ALA A 92 2.13 -3.25 -5.02
C ALA A 92 1.16 -3.95 -4.06
N LEU A 93 0.09 -3.25 -3.72
CA LEU A 93 -1.00 -3.73 -2.88
C LEU A 93 -2.24 -3.89 -3.73
N TYR A 94 -2.57 -5.13 -4.09
CA TYR A 94 -3.75 -5.44 -4.90
C TYR A 94 -4.88 -5.88 -3.99
N ARG A 95 -6.02 -5.19 -4.06
CA ARG A 95 -7.18 -5.49 -3.23
C ARG A 95 -7.74 -6.85 -3.64
N ASP A 96 -8.20 -7.62 -2.67
CA ASP A 96 -8.83 -8.91 -2.87
C ASP A 96 -10.35 -8.77 -3.05
N ASP A 97 -10.79 -7.99 -4.04
CA ASP A 97 -12.20 -7.64 -4.29
C ASP A 97 -12.81 -8.39 -5.48
N SER A 98 -12.40 -9.64 -5.68
CA SER A 98 -12.75 -10.55 -6.80
C SER A 98 -12.10 -10.23 -8.14
N ILE A 99 -11.67 -8.99 -8.38
CA ILE A 99 -10.92 -8.57 -9.56
C ILE A 99 -9.53 -8.11 -9.10
N ILE A 100 -8.53 -8.96 -9.27
CA ILE A 100 -7.17 -8.62 -8.83
C ILE A 100 -6.52 -7.68 -9.86
N ASP A 101 -6.58 -6.38 -9.59
CA ASP A 101 -5.92 -5.35 -10.37
C ASP A 101 -5.33 -4.22 -9.50
N ASP A 102 -4.77 -3.18 -10.16
CA ASP A 102 -4.12 -2.04 -9.50
C ASP A 102 -5.11 -0.89 -9.20
N TYR A 103 -6.42 -1.14 -9.23
CA TYR A 103 -7.45 -0.18 -8.85
C TYR A 103 -8.61 -0.86 -8.11
N THR A 104 -9.53 -0.04 -7.61
CA THR A 104 -10.78 -0.47 -7.00
C THR A 104 -11.76 0.70 -7.04
N TRP A 105 -13.05 0.41 -6.89
CA TRP A 105 -14.10 1.42 -6.85
C TRP A 105 -14.63 1.56 -5.43
N ILE A 106 -14.53 2.76 -4.88
CA ILE A 106 -15.06 3.12 -3.57
C ILE A 106 -16.08 4.24 -3.79
N GLU A 107 -17.37 3.96 -3.57
CA GLU A 107 -18.44 4.95 -3.75
C GLU A 107 -18.38 5.69 -5.11
N SER A 108 -18.24 4.93 -6.19
CA SER A 108 -18.09 5.46 -7.57
C SER A 108 -16.79 6.26 -7.82
N VAL A 109 -15.87 6.32 -6.86
CA VAL A 109 -14.53 6.89 -7.04
C VAL A 109 -13.53 5.77 -7.34
N ARG A 110 -12.84 5.89 -8.47
CA ARG A 110 -11.73 5.00 -8.80
C ARG A 110 -10.50 5.35 -7.96
N ARG A 111 -10.08 4.43 -7.10
CA ARG A 111 -8.84 4.49 -6.32
C ARG A 111 -7.89 3.38 -6.80
N GLY A 112 -6.59 3.46 -6.47
CA GLY A 112 -5.65 2.45 -6.91
C GLY A 112 -4.20 2.88 -6.84
N ALA A 113 -3.33 2.14 -7.54
CA ALA A 113 -1.88 2.29 -7.52
C ALA A 113 -1.30 2.24 -6.10
N PHE A 114 -1.96 1.51 -5.20
CA PHE A 114 -1.58 1.43 -3.80
C PHE A 114 -0.25 0.70 -3.64
N ARG A 115 0.64 1.26 -2.83
CA ARG A 115 1.98 0.71 -2.58
C ARG A 115 2.23 0.57 -1.09
N LEU A 116 3.13 -0.35 -0.76
CA LEU A 116 3.84 -0.37 0.50
C LEU A 116 5.23 0.24 0.26
N HIS A 117 5.52 1.37 0.89
CA HIS A 117 6.76 2.12 0.64
C HIS A 117 7.14 3.02 1.82
N PRO A 118 8.41 3.49 1.93
CA PRO A 118 8.76 4.56 2.84
C PRO A 118 8.46 5.93 2.21
N GLY A 119 8.26 6.96 3.03
CA GLY A 119 8.13 8.34 2.56
C GLY A 119 7.28 9.23 3.45
N THR A 120 7.01 10.44 2.97
CA THR A 120 6.26 11.48 3.69
C THR A 120 4.87 11.75 3.09
N LEU A 121 4.62 11.26 1.88
CA LEU A 121 3.37 11.45 1.13
C LEU A 121 2.67 10.10 0.91
N SER A 122 1.35 10.12 1.00
CA SER A 122 0.50 8.95 0.74
C SER A 122 -0.80 9.36 0.07
N GLU A 123 -1.00 8.96 -1.19
CA GLU A 123 -2.28 9.11 -1.90
C GLU A 123 -3.20 7.88 -1.71
N GLY A 124 -3.12 7.26 -0.52
CA GLY A 124 -3.77 5.98 -0.19
C GLY A 124 -2.83 4.78 -0.21
N CYS A 125 -1.52 4.99 -0.23
CA CYS A 125 -0.53 3.94 0.02
C CYS A 125 -0.44 3.61 1.52
N ILE A 126 0.15 2.47 1.86
CA ILE A 126 0.63 2.23 3.23
C ILE A 126 2.08 2.71 3.26
N THR A 127 2.32 3.82 3.97
CA THR A 127 3.58 4.54 3.93
C THR A 127 4.27 4.50 5.29
N LEU A 128 5.54 4.10 5.30
CA LEU A 128 6.37 4.04 6.51
C LEU A 128 7.16 5.35 6.65
N ALA A 129 7.17 5.95 7.83
CA ALA A 129 7.94 7.16 8.09
C ALA A 129 9.45 6.92 8.01
N HIS A 130 9.90 5.75 8.47
CA HIS A 130 11.30 5.40 8.56
C HIS A 130 11.69 4.36 7.50
N VAL A 131 12.75 4.65 6.77
CA VAL A 131 13.32 3.74 5.75
C VAL A 131 13.78 2.42 6.37
N THR A 132 14.30 2.45 7.59
CA THR A 132 14.73 1.26 8.33
C THR A 132 13.58 0.28 8.56
N ASP A 133 12.40 0.79 8.90
CA ASP A 133 11.19 -0.01 9.13
C ASP A 133 10.72 -0.65 7.83
N PHE A 134 10.71 0.14 6.74
CA PHE A 134 10.42 -0.39 5.41
C PHE A 134 11.40 -1.49 5.00
N MET A 135 12.71 -1.30 5.23
CA MET A 135 13.72 -2.29 4.90
C MET A 135 13.59 -3.57 5.73
N ALA A 136 13.22 -3.46 7.00
CA ALA A 136 12.93 -4.62 7.86
C ALA A 136 11.76 -5.45 7.30
N ILE A 137 10.65 -4.79 6.96
CA ILE A 137 9.47 -5.43 6.35
C ILE A 137 9.84 -6.05 4.98
N ARG A 138 10.52 -5.29 4.12
CA ARG A 138 10.93 -5.73 2.79
C ARG A 138 11.80 -6.99 2.84
N ASN A 139 12.79 -7.01 3.72
CA ASN A 139 13.69 -8.15 3.89
C ASN A 139 12.93 -9.39 4.39
N ALA A 140 11.94 -9.22 5.28
CA ALA A 140 11.09 -10.32 5.72
C ALA A 140 10.20 -10.86 4.60
N LEU A 141 9.58 -9.97 3.82
CA LEU A 141 8.74 -10.35 2.67
C LEU A 141 9.53 -11.12 1.61
N LEU A 142 10.72 -10.64 1.24
CA LEU A 142 11.55 -11.28 0.21
C LEU A 142 12.13 -12.64 0.62
N ARG A 143 12.24 -12.91 1.92
CA ARG A 143 12.67 -14.22 2.45
C ARG A 143 11.51 -15.21 2.57
N THR A 144 10.28 -14.76 2.40
CA THR A 144 9.09 -15.59 2.57
C THR A 144 8.78 -16.35 1.29
N HIS A 145 8.32 -17.61 1.43
CA HIS A 145 7.76 -18.34 0.30
C HIS A 145 6.48 -17.66 -0.20
N THR A 146 6.45 -17.35 -1.48
CA THR A 146 5.29 -16.71 -2.10
C THR A 146 4.13 -17.69 -2.27
N VAL A 147 2.92 -17.15 -2.34
CA VAL A 147 1.68 -17.91 -2.62
C VAL A 147 1.01 -17.38 -3.89
N PRO A 148 0.34 -18.25 -4.67
CA PRO A 148 -0.35 -17.82 -5.86
C PRO A 148 -1.51 -16.89 -5.51
N VAL A 149 -1.63 -15.78 -6.25
CA VAL A 149 -2.75 -14.85 -6.13
C VAL A 149 -3.91 -15.36 -6.97
N ARG A 150 -4.75 -16.21 -6.37
CA ARG A 150 -5.88 -16.86 -7.04
C ARG A 150 -5.43 -17.47 -8.39
N ASN A 151 -6.18 -17.23 -9.48
CA ASN A 151 -5.89 -17.72 -10.82
C ASN A 151 -5.22 -16.67 -11.73
N THR A 152 -4.54 -15.68 -11.16
CA THR A 152 -3.98 -14.54 -11.92
C THR A 152 -2.60 -14.80 -12.52
N GLY A 153 -1.92 -15.86 -12.08
CA GLY A 153 -0.51 -16.11 -12.40
C GLY A 153 0.49 -15.26 -11.60
N LEU A 154 0.01 -14.33 -10.76
CA LEU A 154 0.86 -13.56 -9.86
C LEU A 154 1.21 -14.35 -8.60
N GLN A 155 2.32 -13.96 -7.98
CA GLN A 155 2.80 -14.50 -6.71
C GLN A 155 2.84 -13.38 -5.66
N ALA A 156 2.28 -13.63 -4.49
CA ALA A 156 2.28 -12.70 -3.37
C ALA A 156 3.27 -13.14 -2.29
N PHE A 157 4.04 -12.18 -1.78
CA PHE A 157 4.96 -12.37 -0.65
C PHE A 157 4.22 -12.43 0.70
N GLY A 158 3.05 -11.80 0.74
CA GLY A 158 2.23 -11.67 1.94
C GLY A 158 0.87 -11.08 1.66
N ILE A 159 0.10 -10.91 2.73
CA ILE A 159 -1.24 -10.32 2.72
C ILE A 159 -1.30 -9.29 3.85
N ILE A 160 -1.96 -8.15 3.61
CA ILE A 160 -2.29 -7.18 4.66
C ILE A 160 -3.80 -7.09 4.80
N ASP A 161 -4.31 -7.28 6.02
CA ASP A 161 -5.68 -6.92 6.38
C ASP A 161 -5.72 -5.48 6.88
N VAL A 162 -6.35 -4.60 6.09
CA VAL A 162 -6.60 -3.21 6.46
C VAL A 162 -7.94 -3.12 7.18
N ILE A 163 -7.90 -2.56 8.39
CA ILE A 163 -9.08 -2.36 9.23
C ILE A 163 -9.20 -0.88 9.55
N HIS A 164 -10.39 -0.30 9.32
CA HIS A 164 -10.74 1.03 9.79
C HIS A 164 -11.39 0.92 11.17
N SER A 165 -10.89 1.68 12.14
CA SER A 165 -11.32 1.62 13.54
C SER A 165 -11.58 3.00 14.17
N GLY A 166 -11.51 4.05 13.34
CA GLY A 166 -11.68 5.44 13.74
C GLY A 166 -13.12 5.96 13.61
N ALA A 167 -13.23 7.28 13.44
CA ALA A 167 -14.45 7.99 13.20
C ALA A 167 -15.21 7.43 12.00
N LYS A 168 -16.54 7.54 12.07
CA LYS A 168 -17.46 6.96 11.07
C LYS A 168 -17.79 7.92 9.93
N ASP A 169 -17.51 9.21 10.12
CA ASP A 169 -17.86 10.26 9.17
C ASP A 169 -16.59 10.93 8.66
N CYS A 170 -16.58 11.28 7.38
CA CYS A 170 -15.56 12.12 6.78
C CYS A 170 -15.99 13.59 6.89
N LEU A 171 -15.39 14.36 7.80
CA LEU A 171 -15.70 15.77 8.05
C LEU A 171 -14.50 16.66 7.75
#